data_AF-A0A7S0W9P6-F1
#
_entry.id   AF-A0A7S0W9P6-F1
#
_cell.length_a   1.000
_cell.length_b   1.000
_cell.length_c   1.000
_cell.angle_alpha   90.00
_cell.angle_beta   90.00
_cell.angle_gamma   90.00
#
_symmetry.space_group_name_H-M   'P 1'
#
loop_
_entity.id
_entity.type
_entity.pdbx_description
1 polymer ?
#
loop_
_entity_poly.entity_id
_entity_poly.type
_entity_poly.pdbx_seq_one_letter_code
_entity_poly.pdbx_strand_id
1 'polypeptide(L)'
;LFKEFLNTLCVDAFGPDRGLFCQTPDNLLFPNPHAATQHAWQESIDYLRLLEFLGRVVGKAIYDGILVELRLAPFFLRKMLGKEMYFDDLASLDPELHRNLVFVKNYQGSFEDLGLNFSVTEDHHGDKTTTPLLPGGEDVAVTADNVLRYKNLMSDYWLNRRIKSQSA
;
A
#
# COMPACT_ATOMS: atom_id res chain seq x y z
N LEU A 1 25.53 -19.96 9.39
CA LEU A 1 25.81 -18.63 9.97
C LEU A 1 25.30 -17.45 9.16
N PHE A 2 25.88 -17.07 8.00
CA PHE A 2 25.43 -15.85 7.27
C PHE A 2 24.00 -15.96 6.69
N LYS A 3 23.63 -17.11 6.10
CA LYS A 3 22.26 -17.36 5.62
C LYS A 3 21.22 -17.32 6.75
N GLU A 4 21.51 -17.97 7.88
CA GLU A 4 20.60 -17.99 9.04
C GLU A 4 20.43 -16.58 9.61
N PHE A 5 21.52 -15.82 9.73
CA PHE A 5 21.46 -14.43 10.13
C PHE A 5 20.57 -13.59 9.20
N LEU A 6 20.73 -13.70 7.88
CA LEU A 6 19.90 -12.98 6.91
C LEU A 6 18.42 -13.36 7.02
N ASN A 7 18.11 -14.66 7.18
CA ASN A 7 16.74 -15.10 7.34
C ASN A 7 16.12 -14.57 8.64
N THR A 8 16.82 -14.66 9.77
CA THR A 8 16.33 -14.12 11.05
C THR A 8 16.14 -12.61 10.97
N LEU A 9 17.09 -11.89 10.39
CA LEU A 9 16.97 -10.44 10.18
C LEU A 9 15.76 -10.09 9.32
N CYS A 10 15.52 -10.82 8.23
CA CYS A 10 14.40 -10.54 7.34
C CYS A 10 13.05 -10.86 8.00
N VAL A 11 12.95 -11.96 8.74
CA VAL A 11 11.71 -12.31 9.48
C VAL A 11 11.39 -11.25 10.53
N ASP A 12 12.39 -10.79 11.30
CA ASP A 12 12.19 -9.79 12.34
C ASP A 12 11.90 -8.40 11.75
N ALA A 13 12.70 -7.94 10.79
CA ALA A 13 12.62 -6.57 10.29
C ALA A 13 11.42 -6.30 9.37
N PHE A 14 10.99 -7.30 8.60
CA PHE A 14 9.80 -7.19 7.74
C PHE A 14 8.51 -7.61 8.47
N GLY A 15 8.62 -8.06 9.72
CA GLY A 15 7.47 -8.38 10.54
C GLY A 15 6.56 -7.16 10.76
N PRO A 16 5.22 -7.32 10.75
CA PRO A 16 4.28 -6.22 11.00
C PRO A 16 4.49 -5.52 12.35
N ASP A 17 5.00 -6.25 13.34
CA ASP A 17 5.25 -5.77 14.71
C ASP A 17 6.25 -4.60 14.77
N ARG A 18 7.11 -4.46 13.75
CA ARG A 18 8.07 -3.36 13.65
C ARG A 18 7.47 -2.09 13.03
N GLY A 19 6.30 -2.18 12.40
CA GLY A 19 5.62 -1.03 11.81
C GLY A 19 6.18 -0.53 10.47
N LEU A 20 7.26 -1.10 9.92
CA LEU A 20 7.76 -0.76 8.57
C LEU A 20 6.94 -1.39 7.45
N PHE A 21 6.42 -2.58 7.69
CA PHE A 21 5.65 -3.36 6.74
C PHE A 21 4.30 -3.72 7.34
N CYS A 22 3.32 -3.93 6.49
CA CYS A 22 2.04 -4.52 6.84
C CYS A 22 1.69 -5.62 5.84
N GLN A 23 0.57 -6.29 6.07
CA GLN A 23 0.18 -7.46 5.32
C GLN A 23 -1.14 -7.25 4.59
N THR A 24 -1.24 -7.82 3.39
CA THR A 24 -2.51 -8.01 2.70
C THR A 24 -3.32 -9.09 3.43
N PRO A 25 -4.63 -9.27 3.11
CA PRO A 25 -5.42 -10.37 3.67
C PRO A 25 -4.80 -11.77 3.48
N ASP A 26 -3.98 -11.95 2.45
CA ASP A 26 -3.27 -13.20 2.15
C ASP A 26 -1.90 -13.32 2.87
N ASN A 27 -1.61 -12.47 3.85
CA ASN A 27 -0.33 -12.42 4.59
C ASN A 27 0.89 -12.09 3.71
N LEU A 28 0.68 -11.29 2.65
CA LEU A 28 1.76 -10.82 1.78
C LEU A 28 2.22 -9.43 2.21
N LEU A 29 3.53 -9.23 2.27
CA LEU A 29 4.17 -8.06 2.82
C LEU A 29 4.24 -6.90 1.81
N PHE A 30 3.96 -5.70 2.29
CA PHE A 30 4.21 -4.44 1.57
C PHE A 30 4.52 -3.31 2.57
N PRO A 31 5.15 -2.20 2.14
CA PRO A 31 5.52 -1.12 3.05
C PRO A 31 4.30 -0.52 3.72
N ASN A 32 4.40 -0.31 5.03
CA ASN A 32 3.34 0.29 5.81
C ASN A 32 3.19 1.78 5.46
N PRO A 33 2.02 2.20 4.95
CA PRO A 33 1.76 3.61 4.66
C PRO A 33 1.85 4.52 5.88
N HIS A 34 1.63 3.97 7.08
CA HIS A 34 1.65 4.66 8.35
C HIS A 34 2.97 4.47 9.10
N ALA A 35 4.03 3.98 8.44
CA ALA A 35 5.34 3.76 9.05
C ALA A 35 5.91 5.03 9.74
N ALA A 36 5.53 6.22 9.27
CA ALA A 36 5.95 7.49 9.86
C ALA A 36 5.26 7.80 11.21
N THR A 37 4.07 7.25 11.47
CA THR A 37 3.25 7.57 12.64
C THR A 37 3.04 6.39 13.59
N GLN A 38 3.21 5.14 13.13
CA GLN A 38 2.72 3.97 13.86
C GLN A 38 3.65 3.49 14.98
N HIS A 39 4.95 3.78 14.99
CA HIS A 39 5.80 3.52 16.15
C HIS A 39 7.06 4.38 16.14
N ALA A 40 7.48 4.75 17.35
CA ALA A 40 8.74 5.39 17.68
C ALA A 40 9.93 4.51 17.26
N TRP A 41 10.33 4.59 15.99
CA TRP A 41 11.77 4.55 15.72
C TRP A 41 12.39 5.52 16.70
N GLN A 42 13.35 5.05 17.50
CA GLN A 42 14.12 5.89 18.41
C GLN A 42 14.30 7.25 17.76
N GLU A 43 14.05 8.37 18.47
CA GLU A 43 13.95 9.73 17.91
C GLU A 43 15.09 10.14 16.91
N SER A 44 16.16 9.34 16.83
CA SER A 44 17.31 9.44 15.93
C SER A 44 17.26 8.62 14.62
N ILE A 45 16.35 7.65 14.40
CA ILE A 45 16.38 6.77 13.21
C ILE A 45 15.22 7.05 12.26
N ASP A 46 15.57 7.48 11.04
CA ASP A 46 14.64 7.71 9.94
C ASP A 46 14.14 6.37 9.34
N TYR A 47 12.82 6.16 9.34
CA TYR A 47 12.18 4.96 8.79
C TYR A 47 12.49 4.73 7.31
N LEU A 48 12.72 5.80 6.52
CA LEU A 48 13.11 5.67 5.11
C LEU A 48 14.51 5.08 4.96
N ARG A 49 15.44 5.46 5.84
CA ARG A 49 16.79 4.87 5.87
C ARG A 49 16.78 3.40 6.27
N LEU A 50 15.84 3.01 7.14
CA LEU A 50 15.64 1.59 7.47
C LEU A 50 15.08 0.81 6.29
N LEU A 51 14.09 1.35 5.57
CA LEU A 51 13.59 0.74 4.34
C LEU A 51 14.71 0.58 3.29
N GLU A 52 15.55 1.61 3.11
CA GLU A 52 16.72 1.56 2.23
C GLU A 52 17.70 0.46 2.66
N PHE A 53 18.02 0.40 3.96
CA PHE A 53 18.89 -0.63 4.52
C PHE A 53 18.35 -2.04 4.26
N LEU A 54 17.06 -2.28 4.52
CA LEU A 54 16.43 -3.56 4.28
C LEU A 54 16.41 -3.92 2.78
N GLY A 55 16.17 -2.93 1.91
CA GLY A 55 16.31 -3.11 0.46
C GLY A 55 17.71 -3.55 0.06
N ARG A 56 18.77 -2.96 0.66
CA ARG A 56 20.17 -3.36 0.43
C ARG A 56 20.46 -4.78 0.94
N VAL A 57 19.91 -5.15 2.10
CA VAL A 57 20.03 -6.51 2.66
C VAL A 57 19.43 -7.54 1.71
N VAL A 58 18.20 -7.30 1.22
CA VAL A 58 17.54 -8.18 0.25
C VAL A 58 18.31 -8.23 -1.07
N GLY A 59 18.75 -7.08 -1.59
CA GLY A 59 19.55 -7.01 -2.81
C GLY A 59 20.87 -7.78 -2.69
N LYS A 60 21.54 -7.70 -1.54
CA LYS A 60 22.76 -8.48 -1.26
C LYS A 60 22.48 -9.97 -1.21
N ALA A 61 21.38 -10.39 -0.57
CA ALA A 61 21.00 -11.80 -0.55
C ALA A 61 20.75 -12.35 -1.96
N ILE A 62 20.07 -11.57 -2.82
CA ILE A 62 19.88 -11.92 -4.24
C ILE A 62 21.23 -12.04 -4.95
N TYR A 63 22.14 -11.07 -4.77
CA TYR A 63 23.47 -11.08 -5.38
C TYR A 63 24.30 -12.32 -4.98
N ASP A 64 24.20 -12.73 -3.72
CA ASP A 64 24.93 -13.90 -3.20
C ASP A 64 24.22 -15.25 -3.49
N GLY A 65 23.05 -15.25 -4.14
CA GLY A 65 22.27 -16.46 -4.38
C GLY A 65 21.68 -17.07 -3.10
N ILE A 66 21.45 -16.25 -2.07
CA ILE A 66 20.88 -16.67 -0.79
C ILE A 66 19.36 -16.54 -0.86
N LEU A 67 18.67 -17.67 -0.69
CA LEU A 67 17.21 -17.69 -0.59
C LEU A 67 16.77 -17.06 0.75
N VAL A 68 15.99 -15.98 0.64
CA VAL A 68 15.30 -15.32 1.75
C VAL A 68 13.80 -15.57 1.62
N GLU A 69 13.16 -15.95 2.72
CA GLU A 69 11.72 -16.27 2.75
C GLU A 69 10.85 -15.01 2.93
N LEU A 70 10.90 -14.09 1.96
CA LEU A 70 10.03 -12.90 1.94
C LEU A 70 8.85 -13.12 0.99
N ARG A 71 7.64 -13.13 1.54
CA ARG A 71 6.40 -13.21 0.75
C ARG A 71 5.89 -11.81 0.45
N LEU A 72 6.51 -11.14 -0.51
CA LEU A 72 6.11 -9.78 -0.92
C LEU A 72 4.82 -9.79 -1.76
N ALA A 73 3.99 -8.77 -1.58
CA ALA A 73 2.76 -8.62 -2.33
C ALA A 73 3.03 -8.37 -3.84
N PRO A 74 2.25 -8.95 -4.77
CA PRO A 74 2.49 -8.82 -6.21
C PRO A 74 2.52 -7.38 -6.72
N PHE A 75 1.59 -6.51 -6.31
CA PHE A 75 1.64 -5.10 -6.71
C PHE A 75 2.96 -4.44 -6.27
N PHE A 76 3.42 -4.73 -5.07
CA PHE A 76 4.65 -4.15 -4.53
C PHE A 76 5.88 -4.66 -5.29
N LEU A 77 5.95 -5.96 -5.60
CA LEU A 77 6.99 -6.52 -6.48
C LEU A 77 6.99 -5.85 -7.86
N ARG A 78 5.82 -5.65 -8.48
CA ARG A 78 5.73 -4.94 -9.76
C ARG A 78 6.23 -3.51 -9.64
N LYS A 79 5.91 -2.82 -8.54
CA LYS A 79 6.37 -1.46 -8.26
C LYS A 79 7.89 -1.38 -8.12
N MET A 80 8.50 -2.30 -7.38
CA MET A 80 9.96 -2.43 -7.25
C MET A 80 10.66 -2.65 -8.60
N LEU A 81 9.98 -3.28 -9.56
CA LEU A 81 10.47 -3.48 -10.93
C LEU A 81 10.25 -2.26 -11.83
N GLY A 82 9.78 -1.12 -11.31
CA GLY A 82 9.51 0.09 -12.08
C GLY A 82 8.32 -0.05 -13.03
N LYS A 83 7.44 -1.03 -12.82
CA LYS A 83 6.26 -1.22 -13.66
C LYS A 83 5.16 -0.25 -13.26
N GLU A 84 4.41 0.21 -14.25
CA GLU A 84 3.17 0.96 -14.02
C GLU A 84 2.12 0.07 -13.33
N MET A 85 1.40 0.68 -12.40
CA MET A 85 0.34 0.03 -11.63
C MET A 85 -1.00 0.28 -12.30
N TYR A 86 -1.78 -0.78 -12.45
CA TYR A 86 -3.12 -0.73 -13.06
C TYR A 86 -4.19 -1.06 -12.02
N PHE A 87 -5.46 -0.81 -12.39
CA PHE A 87 -6.61 -1.13 -11.54
C PHE A 87 -6.59 -2.59 -11.04
N ASP A 88 -6.24 -3.54 -11.91
CA ASP A 88 -6.24 -4.98 -11.56
C ASP A 88 -5.15 -5.34 -10.54
N ASP A 89 -4.09 -4.53 -10.42
CA ASP A 89 -3.06 -4.73 -9.40
C ASP A 89 -3.60 -4.47 -7.98
N LEU A 90 -4.69 -3.68 -7.86
CA LEU A 90 -5.37 -3.42 -6.60
C LEU A 90 -5.90 -4.70 -5.97
N ALA A 91 -6.32 -5.69 -6.77
CA ALA A 91 -6.77 -6.97 -6.25
C ALA A 91 -5.70 -7.72 -5.45
N SER A 92 -4.41 -7.46 -5.73
CA SER A 92 -3.30 -8.06 -4.97
C SER A 92 -2.94 -7.30 -3.69
N LEU A 93 -3.41 -6.07 -3.53
CA LEU A 93 -3.32 -5.30 -2.29
C LEU A 93 -4.55 -5.58 -1.41
N ASP A 94 -5.74 -5.38 -1.99
CA ASP A 94 -7.03 -5.52 -1.33
C ASP A 94 -8.08 -6.04 -2.33
N PRO A 95 -8.36 -7.36 -2.31
CA PRO A 95 -9.37 -7.98 -3.17
C PRO A 95 -10.78 -7.44 -2.94
N GLU A 96 -11.10 -7.00 -1.73
CA GLU A 96 -12.43 -6.50 -1.37
C GLU A 96 -12.64 -5.11 -1.94
N LEU A 97 -11.68 -4.21 -1.73
CA LEU A 97 -11.71 -2.88 -2.32
C LEU A 97 -11.80 -2.95 -3.85
N HIS A 98 -11.04 -3.85 -4.48
CA HIS A 98 -11.13 -4.07 -5.92
C HIS A 98 -12.56 -4.47 -6.35
N ARG A 99 -13.18 -5.45 -5.68
CA ARG A 99 -14.57 -5.86 -5.96
C ARG A 99 -15.55 -4.71 -5.75
N ASN A 100 -15.40 -3.94 -4.68
CA ASN A 100 -16.26 -2.80 -4.37
C ASN A 100 -16.18 -1.73 -5.47
N LEU A 101 -14.99 -1.42 -5.97
CA LEU A 101 -14.82 -0.47 -7.07
C LEU A 101 -15.37 -0.99 -8.41
N VAL A 102 -15.29 -2.30 -8.67
CA VAL A 102 -15.96 -2.92 -9.83
C VAL A 102 -17.49 -2.81 -9.69
N PHE A 103 -18.02 -3.04 -8.49
CA PHE A 103 -19.44 -2.90 -8.20
C PHE A 103 -19.91 -1.47 -8.44
N VAL A 104 -19.23 -0.47 -7.85
CA VAL A 104 -19.58 0.96 -8.01
C VAL A 104 -19.57 1.37 -9.49
N LYS A 105 -18.57 0.91 -10.26
CA LYS A 105 -18.50 1.17 -11.72
C LYS A 105 -19.74 0.64 -12.47
N ASN A 106 -20.23 -0.53 -12.09
CA ASN A 106 -21.32 -1.22 -12.79
C ASN A 106 -22.70 -0.96 -12.16
N TYR A 107 -22.76 -0.10 -11.14
CA TYR A 107 -23.97 0.19 -10.40
C TYR A 107 -25.03 0.83 -11.31
N GLN A 108 -26.25 0.27 -11.31
CA GLN A 108 -27.37 0.70 -12.16
C GLN A 108 -28.41 1.54 -11.39
N GLY A 109 -28.25 1.70 -10.07
CA GLY A 109 -29.14 2.50 -9.23
C GLY A 109 -28.77 3.98 -9.19
N SER A 110 -29.37 4.73 -8.26
CA SER A 110 -29.00 6.14 -8.06
C SER A 110 -27.67 6.25 -7.34
N PHE A 111 -26.69 6.92 -7.95
CA PHE A 111 -25.39 7.17 -7.32
C PHE A 111 -25.49 8.02 -6.05
N GLU A 112 -26.58 8.79 -5.89
CA GLU A 112 -26.88 9.51 -4.65
C GLU A 112 -27.03 8.55 -3.47
N ASP A 113 -27.58 7.34 -3.69
CA ASP A 113 -27.75 6.31 -2.67
C ASP A 113 -26.41 5.78 -2.15
N LEU A 114 -25.34 5.87 -2.96
CA LEU A 114 -24.00 5.45 -2.57
C LEU A 114 -23.30 6.49 -1.68
N GLY A 115 -23.70 7.76 -1.74
CA GLY A 115 -23.13 8.84 -0.93
C GLY A 115 -21.62 9.04 -1.10
N LEU A 116 -21.07 8.67 -2.27
CA LEU A 116 -19.63 8.72 -2.53
C LEU A 116 -19.19 10.10 -3.04
N ASN A 117 -18.02 10.53 -2.60
CA ASN A 117 -17.32 11.70 -3.15
C ASN A 117 -15.87 11.32 -3.52
N PHE A 118 -15.10 12.28 -4.05
CA PHE A 118 -13.71 12.06 -4.43
C PHE A 118 -12.75 12.24 -3.24
N SER A 119 -12.98 11.53 -2.15
CA SER A 119 -12.08 11.45 -1.00
C SER A 119 -11.95 10.02 -0.46
N VAL A 120 -10.89 9.76 0.31
CA VAL A 120 -10.64 8.49 1.00
C VAL A 120 -10.48 8.79 2.48
N THR A 121 -11.25 8.11 3.32
CA THR A 121 -11.07 8.14 4.77
C THR A 121 -10.39 6.85 5.20
N GLU A 122 -9.23 6.97 5.83
CA GLU A 122 -8.56 5.86 6.49
C GLU A 122 -8.66 6.02 8.00
N ASP A 123 -8.97 4.93 8.71
CA ASP A 123 -9.02 4.87 10.17
C ASP A 123 -7.83 4.06 10.68
N HIS A 124 -6.93 4.72 11.39
CA HIS A 124 -5.74 4.11 11.97
C HIS A 124 -5.77 4.27 13.47
N HIS A 125 -6.15 3.20 14.19
CA HIS A 125 -6.25 3.20 15.65
C HIS A 125 -7.14 4.31 16.22
N GLY A 126 -8.22 4.68 15.51
CA GLY A 126 -9.14 5.73 15.90
C GLY A 126 -8.82 7.10 15.31
N ASP A 127 -7.63 7.29 14.74
CA ASP A 127 -7.28 8.50 13.99
C ASP A 127 -7.79 8.39 12.55
N LYS A 128 -8.91 9.06 12.31
CA LYS A 128 -9.50 9.16 10.97
C LYS A 128 -8.87 10.28 10.19
N THR A 129 -8.21 9.92 9.08
CA THR A 129 -7.66 10.90 8.14
C THR A 129 -8.41 10.82 6.83
N THR A 130 -9.01 11.93 6.42
CA THR A 130 -9.66 12.05 5.10
C THR A 130 -8.71 12.75 4.14
N THR A 131 -8.40 12.09 3.02
CA THR A 131 -7.54 12.63 1.97
C THR A 131 -8.35 12.84 0.69
N PRO A 132 -8.37 14.07 0.12
CA PRO A 132 -9.02 14.29 -1.16
C PRO A 132 -8.25 13.61 -2.31
N LEU A 133 -8.99 12.96 -3.21
CA LEU A 133 -8.44 12.31 -4.40
C LEU A 133 -8.10 13.31 -5.50
N LEU A 134 -8.81 14.44 -5.52
CA LEU A 134 -8.60 15.60 -6.40
C LEU A 134 -8.86 16.89 -5.60
N PRO A 135 -8.38 18.07 -6.05
CA PRO A 135 -8.61 19.33 -5.34
C PRO A 135 -10.10 19.61 -5.12
N GLY A 136 -10.53 19.77 -3.87
CA GLY A 136 -11.95 19.95 -3.51
C GLY A 136 -12.81 18.69 -3.70
N GLY A 137 -12.21 17.50 -3.78
CA GLY A 137 -12.91 16.27 -4.12
C GLY A 137 -13.97 15.84 -3.11
N GLU A 138 -13.91 16.34 -1.89
CA GLU A 138 -14.93 16.14 -0.85
C GLU A 138 -16.29 16.76 -1.21
N ASP A 139 -16.30 17.83 -2.01
CA ASP A 139 -17.52 18.51 -2.50
C ASP A 139 -18.02 17.95 -3.84
N VAL A 140 -17.26 17.05 -4.46
CA VAL A 140 -17.61 16.48 -5.77
C VAL A 140 -18.25 15.11 -5.57
N ALA A 141 -19.55 14.99 -5.83
CA ALA A 141 -20.26 13.72 -5.79
C ALA A 141 -19.81 12.79 -6.93
N VAL A 142 -19.74 11.49 -6.65
CA VAL A 142 -19.53 10.46 -7.67
C VAL A 142 -20.85 10.23 -8.40
N THR A 143 -20.81 10.20 -9.72
CA THR A 143 -21.94 9.99 -10.62
C THR A 143 -21.59 8.95 -11.68
N ALA A 144 -22.59 8.46 -12.43
CA ALA A 144 -22.36 7.53 -13.53
C ALA A 144 -21.36 8.07 -14.58
N ASP A 145 -21.36 9.38 -14.83
CA ASP A 145 -20.48 10.02 -15.82
C ASP A 145 -19.02 10.11 -15.34
N ASN A 146 -18.80 10.23 -14.02
CA ASN A 146 -17.47 10.43 -13.45
C ASN A 146 -16.92 9.21 -12.69
N VAL A 147 -17.69 8.13 -12.57
CA VAL A 147 -17.33 6.92 -11.82
C VAL A 147 -16.03 6.28 -12.29
N LEU A 148 -15.74 6.33 -13.59
CA LEU A 148 -14.49 5.82 -14.13
C LEU A 148 -13.28 6.61 -13.60
N ARG A 149 -13.43 7.93 -13.47
CA ARG A 149 -12.40 8.81 -12.89
C ARG A 149 -12.22 8.51 -11.40
N TYR A 150 -13.32 8.34 -10.67
CA TYR A 150 -13.28 7.95 -9.26
C TYR A 150 -12.50 6.64 -9.07
N LYS A 151 -12.84 5.61 -9.87
CA LYS A 151 -12.17 4.32 -9.87
C LYS A 151 -10.66 4.43 -10.08
N ASN A 152 -10.23 5.20 -11.08
CA ASN A 152 -8.81 5.36 -11.41
C ASN A 152 -8.05 6.12 -10.30
N LEU A 153 -8.66 7.17 -9.75
CA LEU A 153 -8.04 7.94 -8.66
C LEU A 153 -7.95 7.14 -7.36
N MET A 154 -8.94 6.29 -7.07
CA MET A 154 -8.88 5.34 -5.97
C MET A 154 -7.70 4.38 -6.16
N SER A 155 -7.58 3.72 -7.31
CA SER A 155 -6.45 2.81 -7.56
C SER A 155 -5.10 3.51 -7.47
N ASP A 156 -4.97 4.71 -8.04
CA ASP A 156 -3.74 5.50 -7.93
C ASP A 156 -3.41 5.86 -6.47
N TYR A 157 -4.42 6.22 -5.68
CA TYR A 157 -4.24 6.51 -4.26
C TYR A 157 -3.64 5.32 -3.52
N TRP A 158 -4.29 4.17 -3.60
CA TRP A 158 -3.94 2.97 -2.84
C TRP A 158 -2.62 2.33 -3.31
N LEU A 159 -2.33 2.34 -4.62
CA LEU A 159 -1.15 1.68 -5.19
C LEU A 159 0.08 2.60 -5.31
N ASN A 160 -0.14 3.92 -5.40
CA ASN A 160 0.94 4.87 -5.67
C ASN A 160 1.09 5.92 -4.58
N ARG A 161 0.09 6.78 -4.36
CA ARG A 161 0.24 7.96 -3.50
C ARG A 161 0.51 7.58 -2.05
N ARG A 162 -0.21 6.57 -1.54
CA ARG A 162 -0.20 6.12 -0.15
C ARG A 162 1.15 5.58 0.32
N ILE A 163 1.96 5.00 -0.58
CA ILE A 163 3.29 4.45 -0.27
C ILE A 163 4.43 5.14 -1.03
N LYS A 164 4.20 6.36 -1.56
CA LYS A 164 5.13 7.01 -2.49
C LYS A 164 6.52 7.19 -1.88
N SER A 165 6.61 7.64 -0.64
CA SER A 165 7.90 7.87 0.03
C SER A 165 8.63 6.55 0.34
N GLN A 166 7.88 5.50 0.69
CA GLN A 166 8.38 4.18 1.06
C GLN A 166 8.84 3.35 -0.15
N SER A 167 8.43 3.75 -1.36
CA SER A 167 8.69 3.02 -2.62
C SER A 167 9.44 3.85 -3.65
N ALA A 168 10.08 4.94 -3.20
CA ALA A 168 10.89 5.84 -4.01
C ALA A 168 12.25 5.25 -4.38
#